data_AF-A0A5B8LKG3-F1
#
_entry.id   AF-A0A5B8LKG3-F1
#
_cell.length_a   1.000
_cell.length_b   1.000
_cell.length_c   1.000
_cell.angle_alpha   90.00
_cell.angle_beta   90.00
_cell.angle_gamma   90.00
#
_symmetry.space_group_name_H-M   'P 1'
#
loop_
_entity.id
_entity.type
_entity.pdbx_description
1 polymer ?
#
loop_
_entity_poly.entity_id
_entity_poly.type
_entity_poly.pdbx_seq_one_letter_code
_entity_poly.pdbx_strand_id
1 'polypeptide(L)'
;MTDAETADRLVHRRARMMPALAAMFVAQQASYFTGTRMDEGTRLVNYVAIAGFLALSIVLLVGLAGFDGFKSAQVRALTNDENTRANRADALRFGFLATMIAALALYVLSLFEPLGAREAIHVLMTAGIAVALLRFGMLERRALKDG
;
A
#
# COMPACT_ATOMS: atom_id res chain seq x y z
N MET A 1 1.38 -15.45 -27.11
CA MET A 1 1.95 -15.26 -25.75
C MET A 1 1.51 -16.44 -24.94
N THR A 2 2.44 -17.17 -24.34
CA THR A 2 2.10 -18.32 -23.47
C THR A 2 1.67 -17.82 -22.08
N ASP A 3 0.94 -18.66 -21.34
CA ASP A 3 0.54 -18.35 -19.96
C ASP A 3 1.78 -18.17 -19.06
N ALA A 4 2.87 -18.88 -19.35
CA ALA A 4 4.16 -18.75 -18.69
C ALA A 4 4.82 -17.38 -18.95
N GLU A 5 4.89 -16.93 -20.20
CA GLU A 5 5.42 -15.58 -20.54
C GLU A 5 4.58 -14.47 -19.89
N THR A 6 3.27 -14.67 -19.78
CA THR A 6 2.36 -13.70 -19.14
C THR A 6 2.61 -13.63 -17.63
N ALA A 7 2.75 -14.79 -16.98
CA ALA A 7 3.06 -14.88 -15.55
C ALA A 7 4.42 -14.23 -15.24
N ASP A 8 5.45 -14.54 -16.02
CA ASP A 8 6.79 -13.99 -15.82
C ASP A 8 6.83 -12.46 -15.90
N ARG A 9 6.16 -11.87 -16.91
CA ARG A 9 6.03 -10.40 -17.01
C ARG A 9 5.29 -9.80 -15.82
N LEU A 10 4.27 -10.49 -15.30
CA LEU A 10 3.50 -10.01 -14.15
C LEU A 10 4.33 -9.99 -12.87
N VAL A 11 5.13 -11.04 -12.63
CA VAL A 11 6.04 -11.11 -11.48
C VAL A 11 7.06 -9.98 -11.53
N HIS A 12 7.73 -9.78 -12.66
CA HIS A 12 8.71 -8.70 -12.84
C HIS A 12 8.09 -7.31 -12.67
N ARG A 13 6.88 -7.10 -13.21
CA ARG A 13 6.14 -5.84 -13.09
C ARG A 13 5.77 -5.57 -11.63
N ARG A 14 5.26 -6.57 -10.92
CA ARG A 14 4.84 -6.49 -9.51
C ARG A 14 6.01 -6.12 -8.61
N ALA A 15 7.14 -6.80 -8.76
CA ALA A 15 8.35 -6.55 -7.99
C ALA A 15 8.85 -5.09 -8.14
N ARG A 16 8.72 -4.49 -9.33
CA ARG A 16 9.13 -3.10 -9.56
C ARG A 16 8.08 -2.08 -9.12
N MET A 17 6.81 -2.32 -9.43
CA MET A 17 5.73 -1.36 -9.21
C MET A 17 5.36 -1.20 -7.74
N MET A 18 5.35 -2.26 -6.93
CA MET A 18 4.86 -2.15 -5.54
C MET A 18 5.67 -1.16 -4.68
N PRO A 19 7.02 -1.15 -4.72
CA PRO A 19 7.80 -0.13 -4.00
C PRO A 19 7.63 1.28 -4.58
N ALA A 20 7.49 1.40 -5.90
CA ALA A 20 7.28 2.69 -6.55
C ALA A 20 5.92 3.30 -6.16
N LEU A 21 4.88 2.46 -6.13
CA LEU A 21 3.55 2.84 -5.67
C LEU A 21 3.54 3.20 -4.18
N ALA A 22 4.29 2.49 -3.34
CA ALA A 22 4.44 2.83 -1.94
C ALA A 22 5.10 4.20 -1.74
N ALA A 23 6.20 4.47 -2.47
CA ALA A 23 6.89 5.76 -2.42
C ALA A 23 5.98 6.90 -2.92
N MET A 24 5.26 6.69 -4.01
CA MET A 24 4.27 7.65 -4.53
C MET A 24 3.14 7.91 -3.52
N PHE A 25 2.63 6.85 -2.88
CA PHE A 25 1.56 6.95 -1.89
C PHE A 25 1.98 7.75 -0.65
N VAL A 26 3.22 7.56 -0.19
CA VAL A 26 3.81 8.37 0.90
C VAL A 26 4.03 9.82 0.45
N ALA A 27 4.56 10.04 -0.76
CA ALA A 27 4.77 11.39 -1.29
C ALA A 27 3.45 12.19 -1.38
N GLN A 28 2.33 11.52 -1.67
CA GLN A 28 1.01 12.15 -1.69
C GLN A 28 0.57 12.65 -0.30
N GLN A 29 1.10 12.11 0.81
CA GLN A 29 0.80 12.65 2.14
C GLN A 29 1.36 14.05 2.35
N ALA A 30 2.52 14.37 1.77
CA ALA A 30 3.08 15.71 1.88
C ALA A 30 2.08 16.74 1.37
N SER A 31 1.47 16.48 0.21
CA SER A 31 0.43 17.33 -0.38
C SER A 31 -0.82 17.45 0.49
N TYR A 32 -1.18 16.42 1.27
CA TYR A 32 -2.32 16.46 2.19
C TYR A 32 -2.06 17.41 3.37
N PHE A 33 -0.86 17.34 3.97
CA PHE A 33 -0.49 18.18 5.12
C PHE A 33 -0.04 19.60 4.75
N THR A 34 0.42 19.84 3.51
CA THR A 34 0.80 21.18 3.04
C THR A 34 -0.35 21.93 2.35
N GLY A 35 -1.42 21.24 1.94
CA GLY A 35 -2.63 21.87 1.44
C GLY A 35 -3.27 22.68 2.56
N THR A 36 -3.71 23.91 2.25
CA THR A 36 -4.34 24.86 3.19
C THR A 36 -5.25 24.11 4.16
N ARG A 37 -4.97 24.23 5.48
CA ARG A 37 -5.72 23.60 6.58
C ARG A 37 -7.23 23.67 6.28
N MET A 38 -7.94 22.58 6.53
CA MET A 38 -9.34 22.32 6.19
C MET A 38 -10.38 23.26 6.83
N ASP A 39 -10.06 24.53 7.05
CA ASP A 39 -10.89 25.50 7.76
C ASP A 39 -11.56 26.54 6.83
N GLU A 40 -11.17 26.63 5.56
CA GLU A 40 -11.77 27.57 4.61
C GLU A 40 -12.58 26.86 3.50
N GLY A 41 -13.84 26.56 3.82
CA GLY A 41 -14.90 26.31 2.84
C GLY A 41 -14.90 24.92 2.19
N THR A 42 -16.06 24.27 2.24
CA THR A 42 -16.41 23.02 1.57
C THR A 42 -16.16 23.05 0.06
N ARG A 43 -14.90 22.87 -0.35
CA ARG A 43 -14.50 22.73 -1.75
C ARG A 43 -14.63 21.28 -2.17
N LEU A 44 -15.33 21.02 -3.27
CA LEU A 44 -15.42 19.73 -3.98
C LEU A 44 -14.06 19.03 -4.11
N VAL A 45 -12.99 19.80 -4.26
CA VAL A 45 -11.60 19.36 -4.31
C VAL A 45 -11.22 18.47 -3.12
N ASN A 46 -11.70 18.78 -1.91
CA ASN A 46 -11.40 18.01 -0.71
C ASN A 46 -12.04 16.61 -0.75
N TYR A 47 -13.28 16.51 -1.24
CA TYR A 47 -13.94 15.21 -1.41
C TYR A 47 -13.28 14.36 -2.50
N VAL A 48 -12.86 14.98 -3.60
CA VAL A 48 -12.14 14.29 -4.68
C VAL A 48 -10.79 13.76 -4.18
N ALA A 49 -10.04 14.56 -3.39
CA ALA A 49 -8.77 14.13 -2.82
C ALA A 49 -8.93 12.95 -1.85
N ILE A 50 -9.93 12.99 -0.97
CA ILE A 50 -10.22 11.90 -0.03
C ILE A 50 -10.68 10.65 -0.77
N ALA A 51 -11.59 10.78 -1.74
CA ALA A 51 -12.05 9.66 -2.56
C ALA A 51 -10.89 9.04 -3.34
N GLY A 52 -9.99 9.86 -3.90
CA GLY A 52 -8.79 9.40 -4.58
C GLY A 52 -7.84 8.64 -3.66
N PHE A 53 -7.61 9.15 -2.44
CA PHE A 53 -6.80 8.47 -1.44
C PHE A 53 -7.40 7.12 -1.03
N LEU A 54 -8.71 7.07 -0.76
CA LEU A 54 -9.41 5.83 -0.40
C LEU A 54 -9.38 4.81 -1.54
N ALA A 55 -9.69 5.24 -2.76
CA ALA A 55 -9.65 4.39 -3.94
C ALA A 55 -8.25 3.81 -4.17
N LEU A 56 -7.21 4.66 -4.08
CA LEU A 56 -5.82 4.22 -4.20
C LEU A 56 -5.46 3.22 -3.09
N SER A 57 -5.82 3.52 -1.83
CA SER A 57 -5.58 2.62 -0.70
C SER A 57 -6.21 1.24 -0.91
N ILE A 58 -7.46 1.20 -1.39
CA ILE A 58 -8.17 -0.04 -1.70
C ILE A 58 -7.45 -0.80 -2.82
N VAL A 59 -7.10 -0.13 -3.92
CA VAL A 59 -6.38 -0.76 -5.05
C VAL A 59 -5.05 -1.35 -4.60
N LEU A 60 -4.31 -0.63 -3.74
CA LEU A 60 -3.04 -1.10 -3.20
C LEU A 60 -3.21 -2.32 -2.29
N LEU A 61 -4.21 -2.31 -1.41
CA LEU A 61 -4.52 -3.45 -0.53
C LEU A 61 -4.99 -4.68 -1.33
N VAL A 62 -5.85 -4.48 -2.33
CA VAL A 62 -6.33 -5.55 -3.23
C VAL A 62 -5.17 -6.14 -4.03
N GLY A 63 -4.27 -5.28 -4.53
CA GLY A 63 -3.05 -5.71 -5.22
C GLY A 63 -2.11 -6.49 -4.31
N LEU A 64 -1.90 -6.03 -3.08
CA LEU A 64 -1.09 -6.73 -2.08
C LEU A 64 -1.70 -8.06 -1.67
N ALA A 65 -3.03 -8.13 -1.53
CA ALA A 65 -3.76 -9.36 -1.21
C ALA A 65 -3.66 -10.43 -2.31
N GLY A 66 -3.17 -10.08 -3.50
CA GLY A 66 -3.03 -11.01 -4.63
C GLY A 66 -4.34 -11.27 -5.36
N PHE A 67 -5.25 -10.29 -5.38
CA PHE A 67 -6.49 -10.43 -6.14
C PHE A 67 -6.21 -10.38 -7.66
N ASP A 68 -6.21 -11.55 -8.28
CA ASP A 68 -5.98 -11.73 -9.72
C ASP A 68 -7.25 -12.23 -10.44
N GLY A 69 -8.45 -11.82 -9.99
CA GLY A 69 -9.74 -12.35 -10.44
C GLY A 69 -10.04 -12.24 -11.94
N PHE A 70 -9.29 -11.40 -12.67
CA PHE A 70 -9.40 -11.22 -14.12
C PHE A 70 -8.42 -12.08 -14.93
N LYS A 71 -7.67 -12.99 -14.29
CA LYS A 71 -6.65 -13.84 -14.93
C LYS A 71 -7.09 -15.31 -14.98
N SER A 72 -6.58 -16.06 -15.96
CA SER A 72 -6.82 -17.50 -16.07
C SER A 72 -6.36 -18.24 -14.80
N ALA A 73 -7.02 -19.34 -14.45
CA ALA A 73 -6.66 -20.13 -13.27
C ALA A 73 -5.19 -20.58 -13.29
N GLN A 74 -4.66 -20.86 -14.48
CA GLN A 74 -3.29 -21.30 -14.69
C GLN A 74 -2.27 -20.17 -14.45
N VAL A 75 -2.51 -18.96 -14.97
CA VAL A 75 -1.69 -17.78 -14.67
C VAL A 75 -1.75 -17.43 -13.19
N ARG A 76 -2.93 -17.54 -12.56
CA ARG A 76 -3.09 -17.28 -11.12
C ARG A 76 -2.27 -18.24 -10.26
N ALA A 77 -2.26 -19.53 -10.62
CA ALA A 77 -1.47 -20.54 -9.91
C ALA A 77 0.04 -20.29 -10.06
N LEU A 78 0.49 -19.92 -11.26
CA LEU A 78 1.90 -19.60 -11.51
C LEU A 78 2.36 -18.30 -10.82
N THR A 79 1.48 -17.31 -10.70
CA THR A 79 1.81 -15.99 -10.12
C THR A 79 1.59 -15.92 -8.59
N ASN A 80 1.01 -16.96 -8.00
CA ASN A 80 0.78 -17.09 -6.54
C ASN A 80 1.39 -18.39 -6.03
N ASP A 81 2.66 -18.60 -6.37
CA ASP A 81 3.45 -19.69 -5.82
C ASP A 81 3.66 -19.54 -4.29
N GLU A 82 4.23 -20.57 -3.68
CA GLU A 82 4.42 -20.61 -2.24
C GLU A 82 5.32 -19.46 -1.73
N ASN A 83 6.31 -19.06 -2.53
CA ASN A 83 7.22 -17.95 -2.20
C ASN A 83 6.47 -16.61 -2.17
N THR A 84 5.67 -16.30 -3.20
CA THR A 84 4.85 -15.09 -3.26
C THR A 84 3.88 -15.02 -2.08
N ARG A 85 3.27 -16.16 -1.71
CA ARG A 85 2.37 -16.24 -0.56
C ARG A 85 3.10 -15.98 0.75
N ALA A 86 4.29 -16.54 0.94
CA ALA A 86 5.13 -16.30 2.11
C ALA A 86 5.57 -14.83 2.20
N ASN A 87 6.03 -14.24 1.09
CA ASN A 87 6.42 -12.83 1.02
C ASN A 87 5.26 -11.90 1.38
N ARG A 88 4.05 -12.22 0.91
CA ARG A 88 2.83 -11.47 1.24
C ARG A 88 2.49 -11.57 2.73
N ALA A 89 2.58 -12.76 3.32
CA ALA A 89 2.31 -12.94 4.75
C ALA A 89 3.30 -12.13 5.61
N ASP A 90 4.59 -12.16 5.27
CA ASP A 90 5.62 -11.36 5.95
C ASP A 90 5.38 -9.86 5.77
N ALA A 91 5.03 -9.42 4.57
CA ALA A 91 4.69 -8.02 4.30
C ALA A 91 3.49 -7.53 5.12
N LEU A 92 2.42 -8.32 5.21
CA LEU A 92 1.25 -7.99 6.02
C LEU A 92 1.58 -7.92 7.51
N ARG A 93 2.46 -8.80 8.00
CA ARG A 93 2.98 -8.75 9.38
C ARG A 93 3.69 -7.43 9.66
N PHE A 94 4.60 -7.00 8.78
CA PHE A 94 5.30 -5.73 8.92
C PHE A 94 4.36 -4.52 8.79
N GLY A 95 3.39 -4.58 7.89
CA GLY A 95 2.34 -3.56 7.76
C GLY A 95 1.51 -3.41 9.04
N PHE A 96 1.08 -4.54 9.63
CA PHE A 96 0.36 -4.53 10.89
C PHE A 96 1.19 -3.91 12.02
N LEU A 97 2.46 -4.32 12.16
CA LEU A 97 3.36 -3.74 13.17
C LEU A 97 3.55 -2.24 12.97
N ALA A 98 3.71 -1.78 11.73
CA ALA A 98 3.82 -0.35 11.42
C ALA A 98 2.55 0.43 11.80
N THR A 99 1.36 -0.11 11.51
CA THR A 99 0.08 0.50 11.93
C THR A 99 -0.02 0.58 13.45
N MET A 100 0.36 -0.47 14.18
CA MET A 100 0.33 -0.49 15.65
C MET A 100 1.29 0.54 16.25
N ILE A 101 2.50 0.65 15.70
CA ILE A 101 3.48 1.67 16.13
C ILE A 101 2.94 3.08 15.85
N ALA A 102 2.35 3.30 14.67
CA ALA A 102 1.73 4.58 14.33
C ALA A 102 0.56 4.91 15.27
N ALA A 103 -0.27 3.93 15.65
CA ALA A 103 -1.35 4.11 16.61
C ALA A 103 -0.84 4.55 17.99
N LEU A 104 0.22 3.88 18.49
CA LEU A 104 0.88 4.25 19.74
C LEU A 104 1.45 5.67 19.67
N ALA A 105 2.12 6.03 18.58
CA ALA A 105 2.68 7.35 18.38
C ALA A 105 1.60 8.44 18.34
N LEU A 106 0.50 8.21 17.62
CA LEU A 106 -0.63 9.14 17.55
C LEU A 106 -1.35 9.29 18.90
N TYR A 107 -1.47 8.20 19.67
CA TYR A 107 -2.03 8.25 21.01
C TYR A 107 -1.19 9.14 21.93
N VAL A 108 0.14 8.95 21.94
CA VAL A 108 1.05 9.81 22.71
C VAL A 108 0.95 11.26 22.24
N LEU A 109 0.93 11.50 20.93
CA LEU A 109 0.80 12.85 20.36
C LEU A 109 -0.52 13.54 20.75
N SER A 110 -1.62 12.78 20.82
CA SER A 110 -2.92 13.33 21.23
C SER A 110 -2.98 13.85 22.67
N LEU A 111 -1.97 13.53 23.50
CA LEU A 111 -1.85 14.08 24.85
C LEU A 111 -1.36 15.54 24.85
N PHE A 112 -0.76 15.98 23.74
CA PHE A 112 -0.16 17.32 23.62
C PHE A 112 -0.98 18.24 22.72
N GLU A 113 -1.61 17.69 21.67
CA GLU A 113 -2.32 18.46 20.63
C GLU A 113 -3.64 17.75 20.27
N PRO A 114 -4.76 18.48 20.05
CA PRO A 114 -5.97 17.90 19.51
C PRO A 114 -5.72 17.35 18.10
N LEU A 115 -5.88 16.03 17.93
CA LEU A 115 -5.74 15.37 16.63
C LEU A 115 -7.11 15.16 15.97
N GLY A 116 -7.24 15.58 14.71
CA GLY A 116 -8.42 15.25 13.92
C GLY A 116 -8.51 13.75 13.65
N ALA A 117 -9.69 13.16 13.83
CA ALA A 117 -9.90 11.73 13.57
C ALA A 117 -9.48 11.32 12.14
N ARG A 118 -9.74 12.20 11.16
CA ARG A 118 -9.37 11.98 9.75
C ARG A 118 -7.85 11.97 9.55
N GLU A 119 -7.12 12.88 10.19
CA GLU A 119 -5.67 12.97 10.10
C GLU A 119 -5.01 11.73 10.71
N ALA A 120 -5.50 11.30 11.88
CA ALA A 120 -5.05 10.07 12.53
C ALA A 120 -5.26 8.83 11.63
N ILE A 121 -6.44 8.70 11.02
CA ILE A 121 -6.74 7.60 10.08
C ILE A 121 -5.81 7.64 8.86
N HIS A 122 -5.55 8.83 8.30
CA HIS A 122 -4.65 9.01 7.16
C HIS A 122 -3.23 8.52 7.49
N VAL A 123 -2.70 8.90 8.66
CA VAL A 123 -1.38 8.47 9.11
C VAL A 123 -1.33 6.95 9.33
N LEU A 124 -2.34 6.39 10.02
CA LEU A 124 -2.44 4.95 10.27
C LEU A 124 -2.44 4.12 8.98
N MET A 125 -3.34 4.47 8.06
CA MET A 125 -3.47 3.77 6.78
C MET A 125 -2.19 3.90 5.96
N THR A 126 -1.57 5.08 5.94
CA THR A 126 -0.33 5.28 5.19
C THR A 126 0.80 4.42 5.75
N ALA A 127 1.02 4.45 7.07
CA ALA A 127 2.08 3.69 7.71
C ALA A 127 1.96 2.19 7.40
N GLY A 128 0.76 1.62 7.59
CA GLY A 128 0.53 0.20 7.35
C GLY A 128 0.69 -0.21 5.88
N ILE A 129 0.01 0.49 4.97
CA ILE A 129 0.01 0.15 3.54
C ILE A 129 1.39 0.36 2.95
N ALA A 130 2.05 1.48 3.24
CA ALA A 130 3.37 1.78 2.67
C ALA A 130 4.42 0.77 3.12
N VAL A 131 4.49 0.45 4.42
CA VAL A 131 5.45 -0.53 4.94
C VAL A 131 5.19 -1.92 4.36
N ALA A 132 3.93 -2.34 4.28
CA ALA A 132 3.60 -3.63 3.68
C ALA A 132 4.01 -3.72 2.20
N LEU A 133 3.70 -2.71 1.40
CA LEU A 133 4.06 -2.69 -0.02
C LEU A 133 5.58 -2.62 -0.25
N LEU A 134 6.29 -1.82 0.53
CA LEU A 134 7.74 -1.74 0.48
C LEU A 134 8.35 -3.09 0.82
N ARG A 135 7.92 -3.72 1.92
CA ARG A 135 8.42 -5.04 2.35
C ARG A 135 8.15 -6.09 1.29
N PHE A 136 6.91 -6.18 0.80
CA PHE A 136 6.54 -7.12 -0.24
C PHE A 136 7.38 -6.94 -1.51
N GLY A 137 7.46 -5.72 -2.03
CA GLY A 137 8.22 -5.46 -3.26
C GLY A 137 9.73 -5.66 -3.11
N MET A 138 10.31 -5.42 -1.92
CA MET A 138 11.71 -5.75 -1.65
C MET A 138 11.97 -7.26 -1.65
N LEU A 139 11.07 -8.05 -1.05
CA LEU A 139 11.17 -9.51 -1.02
C LEU A 139 11.02 -10.11 -2.43
N GLU A 140 10.04 -9.64 -3.20
CA GLU A 140 9.84 -10.08 -4.59
C GLU A 140 11.04 -9.72 -5.48
N ARG A 141 11.62 -8.52 -5.32
CA ARG A 141 12.84 -8.13 -6.04
C ARG A 141 14.03 -8.99 -5.66
N ARG A 142 14.12 -9.43 -4.40
CA ARG A 142 15.20 -10.30 -3.93
C ARG A 142 15.03 -11.71 -4.50
N ALA A 143 13.82 -12.25 -4.48
CA ALA A 143 13.52 -13.55 -5.08
C ALA A 143 13.91 -13.61 -6.56
N LEU A 144 13.72 -12.53 -7.31
CA LEU A 144 14.13 -12.42 -8.72
C LEU A 144 15.64 -12.27 -8.95
N LYS A 145 16.42 -11.91 -7.92
CA LYS A 145 17.89 -11.82 -8.02
C LYS A 145 18.58 -13.11 -7.60
N ASP A 146 17.96 -13.84 -6.67
CA ASP A 146 18.52 -15.02 -6.04
C ASP A 146 18.07 -16.34 -6.72
N GLY A 147 17.12 -16.28 -7.67
CA GLY A 147 16.63 -17.41 -8.47
C GLY A 147 17.12 -17.38 -9.91
#